data_AF-A0A444RJL9-F1
#
_entry.id   AF-A0A444RJL9-F1
#
_cell.length_a   1.000
_cell.length_b   1.000
_cell.length_c   1.000
_cell.angle_alpha   90.00
_cell.angle_beta   90.00
_cell.angle_gamma   90.00
#
_symmetry.space_group_name_H-M   'P 1'
#
loop_
_entity.id
_entity.type
_entity.pdbx_description
1 polymer ?
#
loop_
_entity_poly.entity_id
_entity_poly.type
_entity_poly.pdbx_seq_one_letter_code
_entity_poly.pdbx_strand_id
1 'polypeptide(L)'
;MTPNNETTVELPRGEAFEMQTDNEAVEHLTNVTFIEPVPLNGGYAWVCTLCVFLVNSHTWGINSSWAVIMAHYSNESTDLKASHFEYAIIGGLSISQALLCSPVATQCHKHLGMRATMLIGSFIIFVSLLSSSFVTKL
;
A
#
# COMPACT_ATOMS: atom_id res chain seq x y z
N MET A 1 -41.15 20.23 56.99
CA MET A 1 -42.05 19.54 56.05
C MET A 1 -41.20 18.45 55.40
N THR A 2 -41.28 17.25 55.97
CA THR A 2 -40.52 16.06 55.58
C THR A 2 -41.12 15.44 54.30
N PRO A 3 -40.31 14.84 53.42
CA PRO A 3 -40.80 14.12 52.25
C PRO A 3 -41.28 12.72 52.66
N ASN A 4 -42.45 12.33 52.16
CA ASN A 4 -43.05 11.03 52.46
C ASN A 4 -43.05 10.16 51.20
N ASN A 5 -42.51 8.96 51.38
CA ASN A 5 -43.10 7.70 50.96
C ASN A 5 -42.82 7.14 49.56
N GLU A 6 -42.02 6.09 49.58
CA GLU A 6 -41.76 5.08 48.55
C GLU A 6 -42.99 4.18 48.32
N THR A 7 -43.28 3.80 47.06
CA THR A 7 -43.96 2.56 46.56
C THR A 7 -44.21 2.78 45.05
N THR A 8 -43.82 1.96 44.05
CA THR A 8 -43.62 0.52 43.89
C THR A 8 -42.74 0.21 42.64
N VAL A 9 -41.76 -0.68 42.81
CA VAL A 9 -41.34 -1.83 41.96
C VAL A 9 -41.70 -1.84 40.46
N GLU A 10 -40.70 -2.00 39.58
CA GLU A 10 -40.62 -3.01 38.49
C GLU A 10 -39.16 -3.06 37.94
N LEU A 11 -38.62 -4.28 37.82
CA LEU A 11 -37.27 -4.64 37.35
C LEU A 11 -37.19 -4.71 35.80
N PRO A 12 -35.99 -4.74 35.18
CA PRO A 12 -35.73 -4.22 33.83
C PRO A 12 -36.18 -5.20 32.74
N ARG A 13 -36.75 -4.67 31.65
CA ARG A 13 -37.05 -5.47 30.45
C ARG A 13 -36.83 -4.67 29.19
N GLY A 14 -35.81 -5.08 28.44
CA GLY A 14 -35.76 -4.89 26.98
C GLY A 14 -34.95 -3.69 26.52
N GLU A 15 -33.67 -3.95 26.25
CA GLU A 15 -32.94 -3.53 25.05
C GLU A 15 -33.58 -2.44 24.18
N ALA A 16 -33.28 -1.18 24.51
CA ALA A 16 -32.92 -0.21 23.50
C ALA A 16 -31.51 0.25 23.85
N PHE A 17 -30.52 -0.22 23.09
CA PHE A 17 -29.26 0.49 22.99
C PHE A 17 -29.61 1.83 22.32
N GLU A 18 -30.01 2.81 23.14
CA GLU A 18 -30.07 4.20 22.71
C GLU A 18 -28.64 4.59 22.41
N MET A 19 -28.31 4.55 21.12
CA MET A 19 -27.13 5.18 20.56
C MET A 19 -27.33 6.69 20.71
N GLN A 20 -27.15 7.19 21.94
CA GLN A 20 -26.93 8.58 22.25
C GLN A 20 -25.69 8.97 21.44
N THR A 21 -25.95 9.51 20.26
CA THR A 21 -24.90 9.95 19.36
C THR A 21 -24.36 11.22 19.99
N ASP A 22 -23.27 11.08 20.74
CA ASP A 22 -22.50 12.18 21.29
C ASP A 22 -22.04 13.05 20.12
N ASN A 23 -22.86 14.05 19.78
CA ASN A 23 -22.62 14.99 18.70
C ASN A 23 -21.28 15.71 18.88
N GLU A 24 -20.75 15.81 20.11
CA GLU A 24 -19.44 16.40 20.40
C GLU A 24 -18.26 15.49 20.01
N ALA A 25 -18.39 14.16 20.19
CA ALA A 25 -17.36 13.19 19.79
C ALA A 25 -17.32 13.02 18.27
N VAL A 26 -18.48 13.07 17.63
CA VAL A 26 -18.60 13.09 16.17
C VAL A 26 -18.05 14.41 15.63
N GLU A 27 -18.36 15.56 16.23
CA GLU A 27 -17.87 16.87 15.79
C GLU A 27 -16.33 16.98 15.90
N HIS A 28 -15.71 16.47 16.97
CA HIS A 28 -14.25 16.47 17.09
C HIS A 28 -13.58 15.56 16.04
N LEU A 29 -14.11 14.37 15.79
CA LEU A 29 -13.63 13.47 14.72
C LEU A 29 -13.85 14.06 13.32
N THR A 30 -14.92 14.82 13.15
CA THR A 30 -15.22 15.55 11.90
C THR A 30 -14.23 16.70 11.72
N ASN A 31 -13.91 17.44 12.78
CA ASN A 31 -12.93 18.52 12.74
C ASN A 31 -11.50 18.03 12.44
N VAL A 32 -11.09 16.86 12.94
CA VAL A 32 -9.77 16.28 12.58
C VAL A 32 -9.75 15.69 11.16
N THR A 33 -10.90 15.27 10.61
CA THR A 33 -10.99 14.76 9.22
C THR A 33 -11.06 15.86 8.16
N PHE A 34 -11.35 17.12 8.54
CA PHE A 34 -11.35 18.30 7.65
C PHE A 34 -10.25 19.31 7.92
N ILE A 35 -9.18 18.94 8.63
CA ILE A 35 -7.93 19.69 8.49
C ILE A 35 -7.40 19.35 7.10
N GLU A 36 -7.80 20.13 6.09
CA GLU A 36 -7.03 20.23 4.86
C GLU A 36 -5.63 20.64 5.33
N PRO A 37 -4.62 19.74 5.28
CA PRO A 37 -3.29 20.14 5.70
C PRO A 37 -2.90 21.24 4.71
N VAL A 38 -2.84 22.48 5.19
CA VAL A 38 -2.24 23.62 4.48
C VAL A 38 -1.07 23.06 3.70
N PRO A 39 -1.00 23.19 2.36
CA PRO A 39 -0.06 22.43 1.56
C PRO A 39 1.35 22.79 2.00
N LEU A 40 1.88 21.98 2.92
CA LEU A 40 3.23 22.09 3.39
C LEU A 40 4.04 21.70 2.16
N ASN A 41 4.68 22.72 1.56
CA ASN A 41 5.34 22.73 0.24
C ASN A 41 4.41 23.08 -0.96
N GLY A 42 4.02 24.36 -1.06
CA GLY A 42 3.30 24.96 -2.20
C GLY A 42 4.03 24.92 -3.54
N GLY A 43 4.15 23.73 -4.12
CA GLY A 43 4.83 23.45 -5.38
C GLY A 43 5.56 22.12 -5.40
N TYR A 44 5.87 21.48 -4.27
CA TYR A 44 6.56 20.17 -4.29
C TYR A 44 5.63 19.00 -4.66
N ALA A 45 4.31 19.24 -4.63
CA ALA A 45 3.31 18.24 -4.99
C ALA A 45 3.56 17.62 -6.38
N TRP A 46 3.99 18.41 -7.38
CA TRP A 46 4.28 17.87 -8.72
C TRP A 46 5.47 16.89 -8.71
N VAL A 47 6.47 17.13 -7.86
CA VAL A 47 7.61 16.21 -7.70
C VAL A 47 7.13 14.89 -7.12
N CYS A 48 6.29 14.94 -6.07
CA CYS A 48 5.65 13.75 -5.52
C CYS A 48 4.78 13.03 -6.56
N THR A 49 3.98 13.76 -7.35
CA THR A 49 3.14 13.17 -8.39
C THR A 49 3.97 12.46 -9.46
N LEU A 50 5.06 13.08 -9.94
CA LEU A 50 5.97 12.43 -10.89
C LEU A 50 6.65 11.21 -10.27
N CYS A 51 7.06 11.28 -9.01
CA CYS A 51 7.66 10.16 -8.32
C CYS A 51 6.68 8.97 -8.19
N VAL A 52 5.44 9.23 -7.74
CA VAL A 52 4.40 8.20 -7.64
C VAL A 52 4.03 7.65 -9.01
N PHE A 53 3.96 8.51 -10.03
CA PHE A 53 3.75 8.08 -11.41
C PHE A 53 4.85 7.10 -11.86
N LEU A 54 6.13 7.45 -11.66
CA LEU A 54 7.26 6.59 -12.02
C LEU A 54 7.23 5.26 -11.26
N VAL A 55 6.95 5.27 -9.95
CA VAL A 55 6.83 4.04 -9.14
C VAL A 55 5.70 3.15 -9.65
N ASN A 56 4.55 3.75 -9.95
CA ASN A 56 3.40 3.02 -10.49
C ASN A 56 3.71 2.45 -11.89
N SER A 57 4.25 3.27 -12.79
CA SER A 57 4.68 2.84 -14.12
C SER A 57 5.76 1.77 -14.09
N HIS A 58 6.70 1.83 -13.14
CA HIS A 58 7.76 0.82 -13.02
C HIS A 58 7.20 -0.53 -12.57
N THR A 59 6.34 -0.52 -11.54
CA THR A 59 5.75 -1.74 -10.96
C THR A 59 4.92 -2.50 -11.99
N TRP A 60 4.05 -1.79 -12.71
CA TRP A 60 3.21 -2.41 -13.75
C TRP A 60 3.95 -2.61 -15.07
N GLY A 61 4.93 -1.74 -15.38
CA GLY A 61 5.68 -1.76 -16.63
C GLY A 61 6.58 -2.97 -16.79
N ILE A 62 7.21 -3.44 -15.71
CA ILE A 62 8.00 -4.69 -15.73
C ILE A 62 7.09 -5.89 -16.04
N ASN A 63 5.91 -5.96 -15.40
CA ASN A 63 4.93 -7.01 -15.63
C ASN A 63 4.42 -7.00 -17.09
N SER A 64 4.12 -5.82 -17.63
CA SER A 64 3.72 -5.68 -19.03
C SER A 64 4.84 -6.06 -20.01
N SER A 65 6.09 -5.71 -19.70
CA SER A 65 7.26 -6.07 -20.53
C SER A 65 7.48 -7.58 -20.58
N TRP A 66 7.28 -8.28 -19.45
CA TRP A 66 7.36 -9.74 -19.40
C TRP A 66 6.37 -10.42 -20.37
N ALA A 67 5.15 -9.91 -20.49
CA ALA A 67 4.15 -10.47 -21.41
C ALA A 67 4.61 -10.43 -22.88
N VAL A 68 5.30 -9.36 -23.28
CA VAL A 68 5.85 -9.22 -24.65
C VAL A 68 7.05 -10.14 -24.85
N ILE A 69 7.93 -10.23 -23.87
CA ILE A 69 9.12 -11.10 -23.90
C ILE A 69 8.70 -12.57 -24.04
N MET A 70 7.70 -13.02 -23.26
CA MET A 70 7.15 -14.37 -23.37
C MET A 70 6.54 -14.62 -24.76
N ALA A 71 5.80 -13.67 -25.32
CA ALA A 71 5.23 -13.80 -26.66
C ALA A 71 6.31 -13.88 -27.76
N HIS A 72 7.43 -13.19 -27.58
CA HIS A 72 8.58 -13.25 -28.47
C HIS A 72 9.24 -14.63 -28.45
N TYR A 73 9.57 -15.12 -27.25
CA TYR A 73 10.17 -16.46 -27.06
C TYR A 73 9.24 -17.61 -27.44
N SER A 74 7.93 -17.40 -27.50
CA SER A 74 6.98 -18.40 -28.00
C SER A 74 6.98 -18.53 -29.52
N ASN A 75 7.36 -17.49 -30.26
CA ASN A 75 7.24 -17.45 -31.72
C ASN A 75 8.56 -17.77 -32.44
N GLU A 76 9.70 -17.48 -31.82
CA GLU A 76 11.01 -17.82 -32.38
C GLU A 76 11.48 -19.22 -31.96
N SER A 77 12.08 -19.94 -32.90
CA SER A 77 12.75 -21.22 -32.66
C SER A 77 14.14 -21.00 -32.03
N THR A 78 14.18 -20.25 -30.93
CA THR A 78 15.37 -20.11 -30.07
C THR A 78 15.53 -21.35 -29.19
N ASP A 79 16.77 -21.74 -28.88
CA ASP A 79 17.13 -22.90 -28.04
C ASP A 79 16.47 -22.89 -26.64
N LEU A 80 15.95 -21.73 -26.22
CA LEU A 80 15.14 -21.51 -25.03
C LEU A 80 13.64 -21.75 -25.30
N LYS A 81 13.26 -22.87 -25.90
CA LYS A 81 11.84 -23.22 -26.05
C LYS A 81 11.30 -23.84 -24.76
N ALA A 82 10.98 -23.00 -23.77
CA ALA A 82 10.30 -23.43 -22.55
C ALA A 82 8.80 -23.65 -22.78
N SER A 83 8.16 -24.43 -21.91
CA SER A 83 6.70 -24.60 -21.90
C SER A 83 6.00 -23.28 -21.55
N HIS A 84 4.85 -23.00 -22.16
CA HIS A 84 4.02 -21.83 -21.79
C HIS A 84 3.74 -21.75 -20.28
N PHE A 85 3.64 -22.92 -19.63
CA PHE A 85 3.46 -23.00 -18.19
C PHE A 85 4.67 -22.47 -17.41
N GLU A 86 5.89 -22.74 -17.88
CA GLU A 86 7.12 -22.26 -17.24
C GLU A 86 7.16 -20.74 -17.32
N TYR A 87 6.90 -20.15 -18.49
CA TYR A 87 6.84 -18.69 -18.62
C TYR A 87 5.76 -18.04 -17.75
N ALA A 88 4.61 -18.69 -17.59
CA ALA A 88 3.56 -18.23 -16.68
C ALA A 88 4.01 -18.29 -15.21
N ILE A 89 4.73 -19.34 -14.82
CA ILE A 89 5.29 -19.48 -13.47
C ILE A 89 6.32 -18.39 -13.17
N ILE A 90 7.22 -18.04 -14.10
CA ILE A 90 8.22 -16.97 -13.86
C ILE A 90 7.50 -15.63 -13.57
N GLY A 91 6.50 -15.27 -14.39
CA GLY A 91 5.74 -14.03 -14.18
C GLY A 91 4.94 -14.05 -12.86
N GLY A 92 4.27 -15.17 -12.56
CA GLY A 92 3.48 -15.34 -11.34
C GLY A 92 4.32 -15.36 -10.05
N LEU A 93 5.50 -16.00 -10.08
CA LEU A 93 6.44 -16.01 -8.97
C LEU A 93 6.97 -14.60 -8.70
N SER A 94 7.29 -13.83 -9.75
CA SER A 94 7.74 -12.44 -9.61
C SER A 94 6.72 -11.58 -8.85
N ILE A 95 5.43 -11.65 -9.22
CA ILE A 95 4.36 -10.91 -8.55
C ILE A 95 4.15 -11.42 -7.12
N SER A 96 4.27 -12.73 -6.90
CA SER A 96 4.15 -13.34 -5.58
C SER A 96 5.24 -12.86 -4.62
N GLN A 97 6.50 -12.71 -5.09
CA GLN A 97 7.57 -12.13 -4.29
C GLN A 97 7.32 -10.66 -3.95
N ALA A 98 6.76 -9.88 -4.88
CA ALA A 98 6.37 -8.50 -4.61
C ALA A 98 5.30 -8.41 -3.50
N LEU A 99 4.31 -9.32 -3.51
CA LEU A 99 3.27 -9.39 -2.48
C LEU A 99 3.81 -9.86 -1.12
N LEU A 100 4.75 -10.80 -1.09
CA LEU A 100 5.44 -11.21 0.13
C LEU A 100 6.29 -10.08 0.74
N CYS A 101 6.82 -9.19 -0.10
CA CYS A 101 7.55 -8.00 0.35
C CYS A 101 6.62 -6.96 1.01
N SER A 102 5.32 -6.95 0.70
CA SER A 102 4.36 -5.98 1.26
C SER A 102 4.26 -5.95 2.80
N PRO A 103 4.06 -7.08 3.51
CA PRO A 103 4.07 -7.08 4.98
C PRO A 103 5.45 -6.73 5.57
N VAL A 104 6.53 -7.11 4.88
CA VAL A 104 7.90 -6.78 5.29
C VAL A 104 8.13 -5.27 5.20
N ALA A 105 7.75 -4.65 4.09
CA ALA A 105 7.81 -3.21 3.89
C ALA A 105 6.94 -2.46 4.90
N THR A 106 5.75 -2.98 5.20
CA THR A 106 4.84 -2.42 6.22
C THR A 106 5.46 -2.49 7.62
N GLN A 107 6.13 -3.58 7.95
CA GLN A 107 6.84 -3.71 9.22
C GLN A 107 8.04 -2.75 9.29
N CYS A 108 8.80 -2.60 8.20
CA CYS A 108 9.89 -1.64 8.11
C CYS A 108 9.40 -0.19 8.28
N HIS A 109 8.25 0.17 7.68
CA HIS A 109 7.64 1.49 7.85
C HIS A 109 7.32 1.81 9.31
N LYS A 110 6.86 0.82 10.09
CA LYS A 110 6.53 1.00 11.51
C LYS A 110 7.75 1.31 12.38
N HIS A 111 8.93 0.77 12.05
CA HIS A 111 10.13 0.92 12.86
C HIS A 111 11.05 2.07 12.41
N LEU A 112 11.11 2.35 11.10
CA LEU A 112 12.10 3.27 10.51
C LEU A 112 11.50 4.59 10.01
N GLY A 113 10.16 4.69 9.95
CA GLY A 113 9.45 5.85 9.41
C GLY A 113 9.49 5.93 7.87
N MET A 114 8.47 6.57 7.29
CA MET A 114 8.22 6.60 5.83
C MET A 114 9.39 7.14 4.99
N ARG A 115 10.08 8.18 5.49
CA ARG A 115 11.17 8.84 4.74
C ARG A 115 12.41 7.96 4.61
N ALA A 116 12.79 7.25 5.68
CA ALA A 116 13.96 6.38 5.66
C ALA A 116 13.72 5.15 4.78
N THR A 117 12.53 4.54 4.86
CA THR A 117 12.20 3.36 4.04
C THR A 117 12.19 3.69 2.54
N MET A 118 11.65 4.85 2.15
CA MET A 118 11.69 5.32 0.76
C MET A 118 13.13 5.54 0.27
N LEU A 119 13.98 6.20 1.05
CA LEU A 119 15.39 6.43 0.68
C LEU A 119 16.18 5.12 0.54
N ILE A 120 15.99 4.19 1.47
CA ILE A 120 16.64 2.87 1.42
C ILE A 120 16.19 2.12 0.17
N GLY A 121 14.88 2.12 -0.13
CA GLY A 121 14.33 1.49 -1.34
C GLY A 121 14.90 2.08 -2.63
N SER A 122 14.94 3.41 -2.75
CA SER A 122 15.54 4.09 -3.91
C SER A 122 17.02 3.79 -4.06
N PHE A 123 17.77 3.74 -2.96
CA PHE A 123 19.19 3.42 -2.99
C PHE A 123 19.44 1.97 -3.46
N ILE A 124 18.64 1.02 -2.98
CA ILE A 124 18.71 -0.38 -3.41
C ILE A 124 18.42 -0.49 -4.92
N ILE A 125 17.37 0.17 -5.42
CA ILE A 125 17.03 0.16 -6.85
C ILE A 125 18.16 0.78 -7.69
N PHE A 126 18.73 1.91 -7.25
CA PHE A 126 19.84 2.57 -7.92
C PHE A 126 21.08 1.67 -7.99
N VAL A 127 21.43 1.02 -6.87
CA VAL A 127 22.55 0.07 -6.82
C VAL A 127 22.29 -1.14 -7.72
N SER A 128 21.06 -1.67 -7.78
CA SER A 128 20.71 -2.78 -8.68
C SER A 128 20.89 -2.41 -10.15
N LEU A 129 20.43 -1.23 -10.57
CA LEU A 129 20.61 -0.74 -11.94
C LEU A 129 22.08 -0.48 -12.25
N LEU A 130 22.81 0.09 -11.30
CA LEU A 130 24.23 0.36 -11.44
C LEU A 130 25.04 -0.94 -11.56
N SER A 131 24.78 -1.93 -10.70
CA SER A 131 25.36 -3.27 -10.79
C SER A 131 25.01 -3.95 -12.12
N SER A 132 23.77 -3.83 -12.60
CA SER A 132 23.37 -4.37 -13.91
C SER A 132 24.21 -3.78 -15.05
N SER A 133 24.66 -2.53 -14.94
CA SER A 133 25.51 -1.90 -15.95
C SER A 133 26.94 -2.45 -15.98
N PHE A 134 27.43 -3.02 -14.87
CA PHE A 134 28.78 -3.59 -14.79
C PHE A 134 28.83 -5.08 -15.12
N VAL A 135 27.68 -5.76 -15.19
CA VAL A 135 27.59 -7.15 -15.68
C VAL A 135 27.84 -7.15 -17.19
N THR A 136 29.09 -7.38 -17.55
CA THR A 136 29.58 -7.35 -18.94
C THR A 136 29.39 -8.68 -19.67
N LYS A 137 28.94 -9.74 -18.96
CA LYS A 137 28.56 -11.04 -19.56
C LYS A 137 27.41 -11.68 -18.78
N LEU A 138 26.43 -12.19 -19.53
CA LEU A 138 25.40 -13.13 -19.07
C LEU A 138 26.02 -14.53 -18.89
#